data_AF-A0A161K8T8-F1
#
_entry.id   AF-A0A161K8T8-F1
#
_cell.length_a   1.000
_cell.length_b   1.000
_cell.length_c   1.000
_cell.angle_alpha   90.00
_cell.angle_beta   90.00
_cell.angle_gamma   90.00
#
_symmetry.space_group_name_H-M   'P 1'
#
loop_
_entity.id
_entity.type
_entity.pdbx_description
1 polymer ?
#
loop_
_entity_poly.entity_id
_entity_poly.type
_entity_poly.pdbx_seq_one_letter_code
_entity_poly.pdbx_strand_id
1 'polypeptide(L)'
;MISCSDKVLDTKQSDSGSNNDFTPTLTISDDIVYLNSSIKVTAVIERRGDGTSITDKKMMDAVGGKIDGQNFTSVSSTSTIPAKITVSMDNEVGSKFEALAFFLPSYSYSSTKKEYSNYMQKGQVSASFDNINVTIPVNMVEPR
;
A
#
# COMPACT_ATOMS: atom_id res chain seq x y z
N MET A 1 8.76 -10.97 40.42
CA MET A 1 8.29 -9.79 39.66
C MET A 1 8.04 -10.25 38.24
N ILE A 2 6.81 -10.10 37.76
CA ILE A 2 6.43 -10.49 36.39
C ILE A 2 7.04 -9.42 35.46
N SER A 3 8.07 -9.82 34.73
CA SER A 3 8.58 -9.02 33.61
C SER A 3 7.48 -9.01 32.55
N CYS A 4 6.84 -7.85 32.35
CA CYS A 4 6.19 -7.54 31.09
C CYS A 4 7.29 -7.48 30.04
N SER A 5 7.68 -8.65 29.52
CA SER A 5 8.37 -8.72 28.24
C SER A 5 7.34 -8.28 27.22
N ASP A 6 7.26 -6.97 26.99
CA ASP A 6 6.53 -6.39 25.88
C ASP A 6 7.08 -7.04 24.62
N LYS A 7 6.38 -8.06 24.16
CA LYS A 7 6.59 -8.65 22.86
C LYS A 7 6.16 -7.55 21.91
N VAL A 8 7.13 -6.79 21.41
CA VAL A 8 6.90 -5.80 20.35
C VAL A 8 6.21 -6.58 19.23
N LEU A 9 4.93 -6.33 19.05
CA LEU A 9 4.14 -6.94 17.98
C LEU A 9 4.63 -6.28 16.70
N ASP A 10 5.47 -6.98 15.95
CA ASP A 10 5.85 -6.56 14.61
C ASP A 10 4.66 -6.81 13.68
N THR A 11 3.84 -5.77 13.51
CA THR A 11 2.66 -5.73 12.63
C THR A 11 3.05 -5.41 11.19
N LYS A 12 4.32 -5.08 10.94
CA LYS A 12 4.83 -4.79 9.61
C LYS A 12 4.78 -6.04 8.75
N GLN A 13 4.23 -5.91 7.56
CA GLN A 13 4.22 -6.99 6.57
C GLN A 13 4.86 -6.53 5.27
N SER A 14 5.49 -7.46 4.57
CA SER A 14 6.06 -7.23 3.25
C SER A 14 5.84 -8.44 2.35
N ASP A 15 5.59 -8.16 1.08
CA ASP A 15 5.48 -9.16 0.01
C ASP A 15 6.32 -8.69 -1.18
N SER A 16 6.89 -9.64 -1.92
CA SER A 16 7.81 -9.35 -3.03
C SER A 16 7.65 -10.37 -4.15
N GLY A 17 7.76 -9.90 -5.38
CA GLY A 17 7.82 -10.74 -6.57
C GLY A 17 9.00 -10.36 -7.45
N SER A 18 9.31 -11.17 -8.46
CA SER A 18 10.37 -10.85 -9.42
C SER A 18 10.14 -11.48 -10.78
N ASN A 19 10.64 -10.83 -11.81
CA ASN A 19 10.86 -11.39 -13.13
C ASN A 19 12.36 -11.25 -13.49
N ASN A 20 12.70 -11.32 -14.78
CA ASN A 20 14.10 -11.17 -15.22
C ASN A 20 14.63 -9.74 -15.06
N ASP A 21 13.75 -8.74 -15.06
CA ASP A 21 14.08 -7.33 -15.22
C ASP A 21 13.86 -6.53 -13.93
N PHE A 22 12.94 -6.94 -13.06
CA PHE A 22 12.52 -6.18 -11.87
C PHE A 22 12.18 -7.04 -10.66
N THR A 23 12.27 -6.42 -9.49
CA THR A 23 11.78 -6.94 -8.20
C THR A 23 10.93 -5.86 -7.51
N PRO A 24 9.60 -5.88 -7.67
CA PRO A 24 8.71 -5.09 -6.85
C PRO A 24 8.56 -5.70 -5.45
N THR A 25 8.60 -4.82 -4.45
CA THR A 25 8.38 -5.13 -3.04
C THR A 25 7.33 -4.18 -2.49
N LEU A 26 6.28 -4.73 -1.88
CA LEU A 26 5.27 -3.98 -1.16
C LEU A 26 5.51 -4.16 0.34
N THR A 27 5.30 -3.09 1.10
CA THR A 27 5.41 -3.06 2.56
C THR A 27 4.27 -2.25 3.14
N ILE A 28 3.66 -2.76 4.21
CA ILE A 28 2.73 -2.02 5.06
C ILE A 28 3.31 -1.87 6.47
N SER A 29 3.05 -0.75 7.13
CA SER A 29 3.52 -0.52 8.51
C SER A 29 2.83 -1.44 9.51
N ASP A 30 1.55 -1.75 9.27
CA ASP A 30 0.72 -2.53 10.17
C ASP A 30 -0.31 -3.34 9.40
N ASP A 31 -0.57 -4.57 9.82
CA ASP A 31 -1.59 -5.45 9.27
C ASP A 31 -2.99 -5.20 9.83
N ILE A 32 -3.09 -4.35 10.86
CA ILE A 32 -4.34 -3.88 11.46
C ILE A 32 -4.45 -2.37 11.28
N VAL A 33 -5.58 -1.91 10.76
CA VAL A 33 -5.88 -0.49 10.53
C VAL A 33 -7.14 -0.11 11.28
N TYR A 34 -7.03 0.87 12.17
CA TYR A 34 -8.22 1.47 12.79
C TYR A 34 -8.99 2.31 11.77
N LEU A 35 -10.32 2.23 11.78
CA LEU A 35 -11.16 2.95 10.81
C LEU A 35 -10.92 4.46 10.82
N ASN A 36 -10.55 5.05 11.95
CA ASN A 36 -10.24 6.48 12.07
C ASN A 36 -8.76 6.84 11.83
N SER A 37 -7.95 5.90 11.34
CA SER A 37 -6.51 6.05 11.12
C SER A 37 -6.12 5.67 9.69
N SER A 38 -4.83 5.78 9.40
CA SER A 38 -4.20 5.25 8.19
C SER A 38 -2.95 4.46 8.56
N ILE A 39 -2.49 3.62 7.63
CA ILE A 39 -1.18 2.95 7.72
C ILE A 39 -0.31 3.37 6.56
N LYS A 40 1.01 3.34 6.77
CA LYS A 40 1.98 3.64 5.73
C LYS A 40 2.08 2.45 4.77
N VAL A 41 2.06 2.74 3.49
CA VAL A 41 2.29 1.81 2.39
C VAL A 41 3.54 2.26 1.63
N THR A 42 4.43 1.32 1.34
CA THR A 42 5.65 1.58 0.58
C THR A 42 5.79 0.53 -0.51
N ALA A 43 5.91 0.99 -1.75
CA ALA A 43 6.21 0.15 -2.89
C ALA A 43 7.60 0.51 -3.42
N VAL A 44 8.49 -0.46 -3.46
CA VAL A 44 9.85 -0.32 -4.00
C VAL A 44 9.96 -1.17 -5.25
N ILE A 45 10.49 -0.61 -6.32
CA ILE A 45 10.88 -1.37 -7.51
C ILE A 45 12.39 -1.33 -7.59
N GLU A 46 13.01 -2.50 -7.73
CA GLU A 46 14.44 -2.65 -7.99
C GLU A 46 14.66 -3.25 -9.37
N ARG A 47 15.55 -2.65 -10.17
CA ARG A 47 15.96 -3.17 -11.48
C ARG A 47 16.95 -4.32 -11.30
N ARG A 48 16.71 -5.45 -11.98
CA ARG A 48 17.56 -6.65 -11.97
C ARG A 48 18.40 -6.81 -13.24
N GLY A 49 17.96 -6.27 -14.37
CA GLY A 49 18.64 -6.37 -15.67
C GLY A 49 18.92 -4.99 -16.28
N ASP A 50 19.99 -4.88 -17.06
CA ASP A 50 20.24 -3.68 -17.86
C ASP A 50 19.11 -3.47 -18.87
N GLY A 51 18.68 -2.23 -19.07
CA GLY A 51 17.59 -1.95 -20.01
C GLY A 51 17.40 -0.47 -20.30
N THR A 52 16.32 -0.14 -21.00
CA THR A 52 15.97 1.26 -21.28
C THR A 52 15.24 1.90 -20.11
N SER A 53 15.10 3.22 -20.16
CA SER A 53 14.22 3.94 -19.25
C SER A 53 12.78 3.47 -19.47
N ILE A 54 12.04 3.30 -18.38
CA ILE A 54 10.67 2.80 -18.38
C ILE A 54 9.75 3.85 -17.77
N THR A 55 8.54 3.91 -18.28
CA THR A 55 7.47 4.78 -17.77
C THR A 55 6.20 3.94 -17.70
N ASP A 56 5.96 3.30 -16.57
CA ASP A 56 4.73 2.57 -16.28
C ASP A 56 3.79 3.43 -15.41
N LYS A 57 2.49 3.13 -15.43
CA LYS A 57 1.42 4.02 -14.94
C LYS A 57 0.62 3.48 -13.75
N LYS A 58 0.67 2.20 -13.41
CA LYS A 58 -0.14 1.65 -12.30
C LYS A 58 0.72 0.85 -11.33
N MET A 59 0.84 1.36 -10.11
CA MET A 59 1.73 0.79 -9.10
C MET A 59 1.05 0.36 -7.81
N MET A 60 -0.06 0.97 -7.38
CA MET A 60 -0.72 0.63 -6.13
C MET A 60 -2.24 0.65 -6.26
N ASP A 61 -2.91 -0.25 -5.55
CA ASP A 61 -4.37 -0.36 -5.48
C ASP A 61 -4.81 -0.92 -4.12
N ALA A 62 -6.08 -0.75 -3.76
CA ALA A 62 -6.61 -1.23 -2.49
C ALA A 62 -8.08 -1.67 -2.56
N VAL A 63 -8.44 -2.64 -1.70
CA VAL A 63 -9.82 -3.06 -1.45
C VAL A 63 -10.16 -2.84 0.02
N GLY A 64 -11.37 -2.34 0.28
CA GLY A 64 -11.83 -1.96 1.63
C GLY A 64 -11.39 -0.56 2.07
N GLY A 65 -10.60 0.13 1.25
CA GLY A 65 -10.12 1.48 1.49
C GLY A 65 -9.65 2.15 0.21
N LYS A 66 -8.88 3.22 0.35
CA LYS A 66 -8.23 3.95 -0.75
C LYS A 66 -6.75 4.14 -0.47
N ILE A 67 -5.95 4.22 -1.52
CA ILE A 67 -4.55 4.62 -1.43
C ILE A 67 -4.45 6.14 -1.63
N ASP A 68 -3.86 6.82 -0.67
CA ASP A 68 -3.53 8.24 -0.72
C ASP A 68 -2.02 8.41 -0.79
N GLY A 69 -1.50 8.74 -1.98
CA GLY A 69 -0.07 8.75 -2.27
C GLY A 69 0.48 10.13 -2.55
N GLN A 70 1.71 10.38 -2.09
CA GLN A 70 2.46 11.55 -2.53
C GLN A 70 2.94 11.32 -3.97
N ASN A 71 2.83 12.34 -4.83
CA ASN A 71 3.19 12.30 -6.25
C ASN A 71 2.28 11.43 -7.14
N PHE A 72 1.08 11.11 -6.67
CA PHE A 72 0.07 10.48 -7.50
C PHE A 72 -0.60 11.58 -8.33
N THR A 73 -0.84 11.34 -9.62
CA THR A 73 -1.69 12.28 -10.38
C THR A 73 -3.07 12.30 -9.72
N SER A 74 -3.45 13.47 -9.18
CA SER A 74 -4.67 13.65 -8.39
C SER A 74 -5.87 13.08 -9.14
N VAL A 75 -6.41 11.99 -8.64
CA VAL A 75 -7.72 11.50 -9.05
C VAL A 75 -8.74 12.16 -8.14
N SER A 76 -9.66 12.91 -8.74
CA SER A 76 -10.82 13.49 -8.07
C SER A 76 -11.46 12.46 -7.13
N SER A 77 -12.03 12.89 -6.00
CA SER A 77 -12.80 12.03 -5.09
C SER A 77 -14.02 11.36 -5.74
N THR A 78 -14.37 11.75 -6.97
CA THR A 78 -15.43 11.17 -7.80
C THR A 78 -14.92 10.31 -8.95
N SER A 79 -13.60 10.16 -9.10
CA SER A 79 -12.97 9.43 -10.20
C SER A 79 -12.89 7.94 -9.89
N THR A 80 -13.44 7.11 -10.79
CA THR A 80 -13.22 5.67 -10.83
C THR A 80 -11.90 5.29 -11.51
N ILE A 81 -11.17 6.28 -12.06
CA ILE A 81 -9.86 6.07 -12.64
C ILE A 81 -8.84 5.95 -11.49
N PRO A 82 -8.03 4.88 -11.45
CA PRO A 82 -7.03 4.70 -10.41
C PRO A 82 -5.95 5.78 -10.52
N ALA A 83 -5.43 6.20 -9.36
CA ALA A 83 -4.28 7.08 -9.28
C ALA A 83 -3.10 6.49 -10.05
N LYS A 84 -2.44 7.29 -10.89
CA LYS A 84 -1.28 6.85 -11.65
C LYS A 84 -0.01 7.41 -11.03
N ILE A 85 0.99 6.52 -10.88
CA ILE A 85 2.35 6.86 -10.50
C ILE A 85 3.20 6.71 -11.75
N THR A 86 4.00 7.73 -12.05
CA THR A 86 5.04 7.60 -13.06
C THR A 86 6.29 7.06 -12.40
N VAL A 87 6.71 5.86 -12.78
CA VAL A 87 8.02 5.31 -12.39
C VAL A 87 9.08 5.87 -13.31
N SER A 88 10.14 6.43 -12.73
CA SER A 88 11.35 6.83 -13.45
C SER A 88 12.54 6.28 -12.69
N MET A 89 13.32 5.44 -13.36
CA MET A 89 14.54 4.81 -12.81
C MET A 89 15.64 4.84 -13.85
N ASP A 90 16.88 4.92 -13.37
CA ASP A 90 18.06 4.75 -14.19
C ASP A 90 18.14 3.34 -14.80
N ASN A 91 19.02 3.19 -15.79
CA ASN A 91 19.16 1.97 -16.58
C ASN A 91 20.03 0.90 -15.92
N GLU A 92 20.72 1.26 -14.84
CA GLU A 92 21.71 0.41 -14.16
C GLU A 92 21.03 -0.64 -13.28
N VAL A 93 21.54 -1.87 -13.31
CA VAL A 93 21.15 -2.92 -12.36
C VAL A 93 21.29 -2.42 -10.92
N GLY A 94 20.26 -2.65 -10.09
CA GLY A 94 20.19 -2.18 -8.71
C GLY A 94 19.56 -0.80 -8.54
N SER A 95 19.23 -0.09 -9.64
CA SER A 95 18.46 1.16 -9.59
C SER A 95 17.12 0.94 -8.89
N LYS A 96 16.73 1.89 -8.03
CA LYS A 96 15.51 1.78 -7.22
C LYS A 96 14.57 2.98 -7.42
N PHE A 97 13.28 2.68 -7.43
CA PHE A 97 12.22 3.66 -7.28
C PHE A 97 11.39 3.32 -6.05
N GLU A 98 11.11 4.32 -5.23
CA GLU A 98 10.28 4.20 -4.04
C GLU A 98 9.05 5.09 -4.16
N ALA A 99 7.87 4.50 -4.01
CA ALA A 99 6.62 5.22 -3.87
C ALA A 99 6.07 5.07 -2.46
N LEU A 100 5.74 6.22 -1.86
CA LEU A 100 5.19 6.34 -0.52
C LEU A 100 3.71 6.74 -0.59
N ALA A 101 2.89 5.98 0.14
CA ALA A 101 1.46 6.24 0.24
C ALA A 101 0.90 5.84 1.60
N PHE A 102 -0.38 6.10 1.80
CA PHE A 102 -1.15 5.69 2.96
C PHE A 102 -2.38 4.92 2.51
N PHE A 103 -2.72 3.84 3.23
CA PHE A 103 -4.02 3.19 3.10
C PHE A 103 -4.99 3.81 4.09
N LEU A 104 -6.12 4.29 3.59
CA LEU A 104 -7.20 4.86 4.37
C LEU A 104 -8.43 3.94 4.26
N PRO A 105 -8.93 3.36 5.36
CA PRO A 105 -10.15 2.56 5.37
C PRO A 105 -11.34 3.34 4.83
N SER A 106 -12.22 2.66 4.10
CA SER A 106 -13.52 3.20 3.68
C SER A 106 -14.58 2.77 4.68
N TYR A 107 -15.32 3.73 5.23
CA TYR A 107 -16.38 3.50 6.21
C TYR A 107 -17.42 4.62 6.17
N SER A 108 -18.56 4.37 6.79
CA SER A 108 -19.57 5.39 7.16
C SER A 108 -19.56 5.56 8.67
N TYR A 109 -19.56 6.80 9.16
CA TYR A 109 -19.64 7.10 10.59
C TYR A 109 -20.89 7.91 10.93
N SER A 110 -21.66 7.45 11.92
CA SER A 110 -22.80 8.19 12.47
C SER A 110 -22.37 8.95 13.72
N SER A 111 -22.37 10.28 13.67
CA SER A 111 -22.09 11.10 14.85
C SER A 111 -23.18 11.00 15.92
N THR A 112 -24.44 10.78 15.52
CA THR A 112 -25.58 10.60 16.45
C THR A 112 -25.49 9.29 17.21
N LYS A 113 -25.15 8.19 16.53
CA LYS A 113 -25.04 6.85 17.16
C LYS A 113 -23.64 6.54 17.69
N LYS A 114 -22.63 7.31 17.27
CA LYS A 114 -21.20 7.06 17.51
C LYS A 114 -20.76 5.67 17.02
N GLU A 115 -21.21 5.30 15.83
CA GLU A 115 -21.01 3.96 15.26
C GLU A 115 -20.40 4.01 13.86
N TYR A 116 -19.54 3.03 13.58
CA TYR A 116 -18.97 2.78 12.26
C TYR A 116 -19.80 1.71 11.52
N SER A 117 -19.99 1.90 10.22
CA SER A 117 -20.74 0.97 9.36
C SER A 117 -20.20 0.97 7.93
N ASN A 118 -20.67 0.03 7.08
CA ASN A 118 -20.29 -0.08 5.66
C ASN A 118 -18.78 -0.17 5.41
N TYR A 119 -18.03 -0.77 6.34
CA TYR A 119 -16.61 -1.06 6.18
C TYR A 119 -16.39 -2.56 5.95
N MET A 120 -15.32 -2.89 5.25
CA MET A 120 -14.88 -4.27 5.13
C MET A 120 -14.00 -4.61 6.33
N GLN A 121 -14.20 -5.76 6.98
CA GLN A 121 -13.31 -6.19 8.06
C GLN A 121 -11.95 -6.67 7.53
N LYS A 122 -11.92 -7.20 6.30
CA LYS A 122 -10.71 -7.68 5.62
C LYS A 122 -10.60 -7.00 4.27
N GLY A 123 -9.54 -6.24 4.07
CA GLY A 123 -9.19 -5.60 2.81
C GLY A 123 -7.86 -6.12 2.29
N GLN A 124 -7.33 -5.44 1.28
CA GLN A 124 -6.01 -5.73 0.74
C GLN A 124 -5.37 -4.47 0.18
N VAL A 125 -4.04 -4.43 0.20
CA VAL A 125 -3.21 -3.47 -0.52
C VAL A 125 -2.39 -4.26 -1.52
N SER A 126 -2.34 -3.78 -2.76
CA SER A 126 -1.60 -4.45 -3.83
C SER A 126 -0.70 -3.46 -4.54
N ALA A 127 0.41 -3.97 -5.08
CA ALA A 127 1.26 -3.24 -6.00
C ALA A 127 1.56 -4.07 -7.24
N SER A 128 1.55 -3.41 -8.40
CA SER A 128 1.79 -4.04 -9.69
C SER A 128 2.89 -3.34 -10.44
N PHE A 129 3.81 -4.09 -11.04
CA PHE A 129 4.82 -3.55 -11.93
C PHE A 129 5.31 -4.61 -12.90
N ASP A 130 5.37 -4.29 -14.19
CA ASP A 130 5.89 -5.18 -15.24
C ASP A 130 5.36 -6.63 -15.16
N ASN A 131 4.03 -6.77 -15.14
CA ASN A 131 3.29 -8.04 -15.01
C ASN A 131 3.51 -8.81 -13.69
N ILE A 132 4.20 -8.23 -12.72
CA ILE A 132 4.29 -8.77 -11.36
C ILE A 132 3.23 -8.08 -10.50
N ASN A 133 2.53 -8.85 -9.68
CA ASN A 133 1.55 -8.35 -8.71
C ASN A 133 1.89 -8.92 -7.32
N VAL A 134 2.01 -8.04 -6.34
CA VAL A 134 2.22 -8.37 -4.92
C VAL A 134 1.05 -7.83 -4.11
N THR A 135 0.57 -8.59 -3.13
CA THR A 135 -0.66 -8.24 -2.40
C THR A 135 -0.53 -8.63 -0.93
N ILE A 136 -0.84 -7.67 -0.06
CA ILE A 136 -0.81 -7.86 1.40
C ILE A 136 -2.23 -7.65 1.95
N PRO A 137 -2.78 -8.60 2.71
CA PRO A 137 -4.07 -8.42 3.38
C PRO A 137 -3.97 -7.40 4.52
N VAL A 138 -5.06 -6.67 4.75
CA VAL A 138 -5.18 -5.74 5.89
C VAL A 138 -6.48 -5.99 6.64
N ASN A 139 -6.42 -6.00 7.98
CA ASN A 139 -7.59 -6.13 8.83
C ASN A 139 -8.03 -4.75 9.30
N MET A 140 -9.29 -4.39 9.09
CA MET A 140 -9.84 -3.12 9.55
C MET A 140 -10.67 -3.35 10.80
N VAL A 141 -10.45 -2.51 11.81
CA VAL A 141 -11.08 -2.64 13.12
C VAL A 141 -11.60 -1.30 13.62
N GLU A 142 -12.68 -1.34 14.40
CA GLU A 142 -13.20 -0.15 15.05
C GLU A 142 -12.20 0.41 16.07
N PRO A 143 -12.11 1.75 16.20
CA PRO A 143 -11.30 2.37 17.25
C PRO A 143 -11.80 1.98 18.63
N ARG A 144 -10.86 1.83 19.58
CA ARG A 144 -11.18 1.52 20.99
C ARG A 144 -11.56 2.77 21.77
#